data_AF-A0A957J3P8-F1
#
_entry.id   AF-A0A957J3P8-F1
#
_cell.length_a   1.000
_cell.length_b   1.000
_cell.length_c   1.000
_cell.angle_alpha   90.00
_cell.angle_beta   90.00
_cell.angle_gamma   90.00
#
_symmetry.space_group_name_H-M   'P 1'
#
loop_
_entity.id
_entity.type
_entity.pdbx_description
1 polymer ?
#
loop_
_entity_poly.entity_id
_entity_poly.type
_entity_poly.pdbx_seq_one_letter_code
_entity_poly.pdbx_strand_id
1 'polypeptide(L)' 'GRICMDQIVVNIEWDSAYNGDEVILIGETQNGTKITCEDLANWAGTIPYEILTNINTRISRVYVND' A
#
# COMPACT_ATOMS: atom_id res chain seq x y z
N GLY A 1 -15.70 -0.72 2.56
CA GLY A 1 -15.97 -0.58 1.11
C GLY A 1 -15.71 -1.90 0.41
N ARG A 2 -15.78 -1.93 -0.93
CA ARG A 2 -15.31 -3.07 -1.74
C ARG A 2 -14.06 -2.64 -2.51
N ILE A 3 -13.11 -3.56 -2.68
CA ILE A 3 -11.95 -3.37 -3.55
C ILE A 3 -12.40 -3.66 -4.99
N CYS A 4 -12.09 -2.76 -5.92
CA CYS A 4 -12.31 -2.96 -7.36
C CYS A 4 -11.01 -3.45 -8.02
N MET A 5 -11.07 -3.80 -9.30
CA MET A 5 -9.90 -4.34 -10.03
C MET A 5 -8.70 -3.38 -10.02
N ASP A 6 -8.93 -2.08 -10.22
CA ASP A 6 -7.87 -1.08 -10.40
C ASP A 6 -7.96 0.10 -9.42
N GLN A 7 -8.93 0.09 -8.49
CA GLN A 7 -9.19 1.21 -7.59
C GLN A 7 -9.66 0.75 -6.21
N ILE A 8 -9.30 1.53 -5.19
CA ILE A 8 -9.82 1.40 -3.82
C ILE A 8 -10.30 2.77 -3.35
N VAL A 9 -11.24 2.75 -2.40
CA VAL A 9 -11.72 3.96 -1.73
C VAL A 9 -11.43 3.81 -0.25
N VAL A 10 -10.76 4.81 0.31
CA VAL A 10 -10.39 4.87 1.73
C VAL A 10 -11.18 6.01 2.39
N ASN A 11 -11.60 5.79 3.64
CA ASN A 11 -12.24 6.82 4.44
C ASN A 11 -11.18 7.62 5.20
N ILE A 12 -11.14 8.93 5.00
CA ILE A 12 -10.23 9.86 5.70
C ILE A 12 -10.92 10.62 6.85
N GLU A 13 -12.18 10.29 7.15
CA GLU A 13 -13.01 10.91 8.20
C GLU A 13 -13.05 12.44 8.10
N TRP A 14 -12.31 13.14 8.97
CA TRP A 14 -12.26 14.61 9.04
C TRP A 14 -10.94 15.19 8.53
N ASP A 15 -10.07 14.37 7.97
CA ASP A 15 -8.78 14.80 7.43
C ASP A 15 -8.93 15.40 6.01
N SER A 16 -7.89 16.09 5.55
CA SER A 16 -7.83 16.74 4.24
C SER A 16 -6.80 16.07 3.34
N ALA A 17 -7.19 15.76 2.10
CA ALA A 17 -6.28 15.26 1.07
C ALA A 17 -6.59 15.93 -0.28
N TYR A 18 -5.55 16.14 -1.09
CA TYR A 18 -5.62 16.75 -2.40
C TYR A 18 -5.21 15.78 -3.51
N ASN A 19 -5.60 16.10 -4.74
CA ASN A 19 -5.22 15.31 -5.90
C ASN A 19 -3.70 15.32 -6.09
N GLY A 20 -3.10 14.14 -6.12
CA GLY A 20 -1.66 13.97 -6.27
C GLY A 20 -0.91 13.77 -4.95
N ASP A 21 -1.61 13.83 -3.81
CA ASP A 21 -1.01 13.49 -2.52
C ASP A 21 -0.52 12.03 -2.52
N GLU A 22 0.67 11.83 -1.97
CA GLU A 22 1.28 10.51 -1.86
C GLU A 22 0.55 9.65 -0.84
N VAL A 23 0.32 8.38 -1.19
CA VAL A 23 -0.26 7.38 -0.30
C VAL A 23 0.66 6.18 -0.25
N ILE A 24 1.03 5.78 0.97
CA ILE A 24 1.91 4.64 1.21
C ILE A 24 1.04 3.43 1.58
N LEU A 25 0.99 2.44 0.67
CA LEU A 25 0.28 1.18 0.91
C LEU A 25 1.11 0.16 1.68
N ILE A 26 2.44 0.16 1.45
CA ILE A 26 3.43 -0.68 2.11
C ILE A 26 4.68 0.17 2.29
N GLY A 27 5.19 0.26 3.50
CA GLY A 27 6.35 1.08 3.84
C GLY A 27 6.10 1.96 5.06
N GLU A 28 6.92 2.99 5.19
CA GLU A 28 6.92 3.90 6.33
C GLU A 28 6.73 5.34 5.86
N THR A 29 5.83 6.06 6.51
CA THR A 29 5.59 7.49 6.28
C THR A 29 6.64 8.33 6.98
N GLN A 30 6.79 9.60 6.56
CA GLN A 30 7.72 10.55 7.20
C GLN A 30 7.43 10.75 8.70
N ASN A 31 6.19 10.49 9.13
CA ASN A 31 5.76 10.62 10.53
C ASN A 31 5.98 9.33 11.34
N GLY A 32 6.67 8.32 10.79
CA GLY A 32 7.00 7.07 11.46
C GLY A 32 5.85 6.04 11.52
N THR A 33 4.73 6.33 10.85
CA THR A 33 3.65 5.33 10.71
C THR A 33 4.07 4.34 9.63
N LYS A 34 4.03 3.04 9.92
CA LYS A 34 4.44 2.03 8.97
C LYS A 34 3.41 0.92 8.82
N ILE A 35 3.32 0.40 7.60
CA ILE A 35 2.58 -0.81 7.26
C ILE A 35 3.58 -1.75 6.60
N THR A 36 3.86 -2.87 7.25
CA THR A 36 4.83 -3.87 6.75
C THR A 36 4.16 -4.91 5.86
N CYS A 37 4.96 -5.69 5.12
CA CYS A 37 4.42 -6.81 4.34
C CYS A 37 3.84 -7.89 5.25
N GLU A 38 4.41 -8.06 6.44
CA GLU A 38 3.94 -8.95 7.49
C GLU A 38 2.54 -8.56 7.99
N ASP A 39 2.28 -7.26 8.17
CA ASP A 39 0.95 -6.77 8.58
C ASP A 39 -0.11 -7.12 7.53
N LEU A 40 0.18 -6.87 6.25
CA LEU A 40 -0.72 -7.22 5.15
C LEU A 40 -0.94 -8.74 5.04
N ALA A 41 0.13 -9.52 5.17
CA ALA A 41 0.05 -10.98 5.16
C ALA A 41 -0.85 -11.49 6.29
N ASN A 42 -0.70 -10.94 7.50
CA ASN A 42 -1.54 -11.29 8.65
C ASN A 42 -3.02 -10.93 8.41
N TRP A 43 -3.32 -9.75 7.86
CA TRP A 43 -4.70 -9.35 7.54
C TRP A 43 -5.32 -10.21 6.44
N ALA A 44 -4.53 -10.61 5.45
CA ALA A 44 -4.96 -11.47 4.34
C ALA A 44 -4.97 -12.97 4.69
N GLY A 45 -4.42 -13.37 5.85
CA GLY A 45 -4.31 -14.76 6.27
C GLY A 45 -3.29 -15.56 5.44
N THR A 46 -2.22 -14.92 4.99
CA THR A 46 -1.15 -15.53 4.18
C THR A 46 0.25 -15.20 4.74
N ILE A 47 1.30 -15.44 3.96
CA ILE A 47 2.70 -15.17 4.27
C ILE A 47 3.23 -13.94 3.50
N PRO A 48 4.26 -13.25 4.01
CA PRO A 48 4.81 -12.04 3.37
C PRO A 48 5.26 -12.25 1.92
N TYR A 49 5.79 -13.43 1.61
CA TYR A 49 6.24 -13.78 0.25
C TYR A 49 5.11 -13.78 -0.78
N GLU A 50 3.88 -14.17 -0.41
CA GLU A 50 2.74 -14.10 -1.31
C GLU A 50 2.37 -12.65 -1.59
N ILE A 51 2.45 -11.75 -0.60
CA ILE A 51 2.19 -10.32 -0.80
C ILE A 51 3.21 -9.75 -1.79
N LEU A 52 4.50 -9.99 -1.57
CA LEU A 52 5.58 -9.45 -2.41
C LEU A 52 5.52 -10.00 -3.85
N THR A 53 5.24 -11.28 -4.02
CA THR A 53 5.21 -11.93 -5.35
C THR A 53 3.93 -11.64 -6.14
N ASN A 54 2.82 -11.31 -5.46
CA ASN A 54 1.57 -10.94 -6.12
C ASN A 54 1.54 -9.49 -6.65
N ILE A 55 2.56 -8.67 -6.37
CA ILE A 55 2.69 -7.33 -6.97
C ILE A 55 2.96 -7.48 -8.47
N ASN A 56 1.88 -7.31 -9.25
CA ASN A 56 1.82 -7.53 -10.69
C ASN A 56 2.83 -6.63 -11.45
N THR A 57 3.29 -7.11 -12.60
CA THR A 57 4.15 -6.38 -13.55
C THR A 57 3.54 -5.11 -14.12
N ARG A 58 2.21 -4.89 -14.00
CA ARG A 58 1.56 -3.62 -14.35
C ARG A 58 2.02 -2.45 -13.49
N ILE A 59 2.51 -2.71 -12.29
CA ILE A 59 3.02 -1.69 -11.39
C ILE A 59 4.47 -1.36 -11.79
N SER A 60 4.72 -0.11 -12.14
CA SER A 60 6.05 0.36 -12.53
C SER A 60 6.99 0.30 -11.33
N ARG A 61 8.16 -0.33 -11.50
CA ARG A 61 9.20 -0.43 -10.48
C ARG A 61 10.29 0.59 -10.76
N VAL A 62 10.51 1.50 -9.81
CA VAL A 62 11.60 2.48 -9.85
C VAL A 62 12.67 2.00 -8.87
N TYR A 63 13.88 1.73 -9.38
CA TYR A 63 15.00 1.33 -8.55
C TYR A 63 15.76 2.57 -8.12
N VAL A 64 15.80 2.81 -6.82
CA VAL A 64 16.60 3.89 -6.22
C VAL A 64 17.94 3.27 -5.87
N ASN A 65 18.96 3.54 -6.69
CA ASN A 65 20.34 3.30 -6.31
C ASN A 65 20.84 4.59 -5.67
N ASP A 66 21.17 4.53 -4.38
CA ASP A 66 22.03 5.54 -3.76
C ASP A 66 23.49 5.32 -4.14
#